data_AF-A0A7K2LZS7-F1
#
_entry.id   AF-A0A7K2LZS7-F1
#
_cell.length_a   1.000
_cell.length_b   1.000
_cell.length_c   1.000
_cell.angle_alpha   90.00
_cell.angle_beta   90.00
_cell.angle_gamma   90.00
#
_symmetry.space_group_name_H-M   'P 1'
#
loop_
_entity.id
_entity.type
_entity.pdbx_description
1 polymer ?
#
loop_
_entity_poly.entity_id
_entity_poly.type
_entity_poly.pdbx_seq_one_letter_code
_entity_poly.pdbx_strand_id
1 'polypeptide(L)'
;MSTQADHGHELVPRPEQTPDALRAALAVVAPGRLAEMQRTKDDAFAKAVEWQSLSPVRSWVLAWARDIEIARRPDLAARHARAKGNLEHEDPAVARAALQELTEVLDEAMRAVRT
;
A
#
# COMPACT_ATOMS: atom_id res chain seq x y z
N MET A 1 13.36 13.57 24.00
CA MET A 1 14.03 12.30 23.68
C MET A 1 13.13 11.55 22.71
N SER A 2 13.43 11.57 21.41
CA SER A 2 12.72 10.72 20.45
C SER A 2 13.45 9.39 20.35
N THR A 3 12.82 8.32 20.82
CA THR A 3 13.20 6.95 20.51
C THR A 3 12.89 6.71 19.03
N GLN A 4 13.84 7.05 18.16
CA GLN A 4 13.82 6.56 16.80
C GLN A 4 14.10 5.06 16.91
N ALA A 5 13.03 4.26 16.84
CA ALA A 5 13.16 2.81 16.78
C ALA A 5 14.07 2.50 15.60
N ASP A 6 15.08 1.67 15.82
CA ASP A 6 15.93 1.15 14.78
C ASP A 6 15.06 0.29 13.87
N HIS A 7 14.50 0.91 12.82
CA HIS A 7 13.61 0.28 11.86
C HIS A 7 14.35 -0.69 10.95
N GLY A 8 15.64 -0.95 11.17
CA GLY A 8 16.36 -2.10 10.61
C GLY A 8 16.18 -2.34 9.11
N HIS A 9 15.91 -1.29 8.31
CA HIS A 9 15.65 -1.22 6.85
C HIS A 9 14.33 -0.51 6.44
N GLU A 10 13.39 -0.23 7.34
CA GLU A 10 12.14 0.47 6.97
C GLU A 10 12.29 2.01 6.95
N LEU A 11 11.59 2.67 6.02
CA LEU A 11 11.76 4.11 5.74
C LEU A 11 11.05 5.05 6.74
N VAL A 12 9.97 4.58 7.35
CA VAL A 12 9.15 5.30 8.37
C VAL A 12 8.73 4.30 9.45
N PRO A 13 8.02 4.68 10.52
CA PRO A 13 7.25 3.71 11.30
C PRO A 13 5.98 3.27 10.55
N ARG A 14 5.38 2.13 10.93
CA ARG A 14 4.04 1.77 10.44
C ARG A 14 3.04 2.85 10.88
N PRO A 15 2.29 3.48 9.97
CA PRO A 15 1.31 4.50 10.36
C PRO A 15 0.09 3.86 11.01
N GLU A 16 -0.58 4.63 11.87
CA GLU A 16 -1.95 4.32 12.27
C GLU A 16 -2.88 4.30 11.04
N GLN A 17 -3.96 3.52 11.11
CA GLN A 17 -4.95 3.42 10.03
C GLN A 17 -5.95 4.59 10.05
N THR A 18 -5.44 5.81 10.18
CA THR A 18 -6.21 7.05 10.06
C THR A 18 -5.82 7.79 8.77
N PRO A 19 -6.74 8.52 8.11
CA PRO A 19 -6.42 9.22 6.86
C PRO A 19 -5.20 10.15 6.96
N ASP A 20 -5.05 10.84 8.08
CA ASP A 20 -3.94 11.78 8.28
C ASP A 20 -2.60 11.08 8.50
N ALA A 21 -2.57 10.00 9.29
CA ALA A 21 -1.34 9.22 9.49
C ALA A 21 -0.88 8.55 8.19
N LEU A 22 -1.83 7.99 7.42
CA LEU A 22 -1.53 7.42 6.10
C LEU A 22 -0.99 8.49 5.13
N ARG A 23 -1.57 9.69 5.12
CA ARG A 23 -1.11 10.79 4.27
C ARG A 23 0.30 11.25 4.66
N ALA A 24 0.58 11.35 5.97
CA ALA A 24 1.90 11.71 6.47
C ALA A 24 2.97 10.69 6.08
N ALA A 25 2.69 9.40 6.23
CA ALA A 25 3.61 8.34 5.79
C ALA A 25 3.81 8.35 4.27
N LEU A 26 2.72 8.50 3.49
CA LEU A 26 2.79 8.55 2.03
C LEU A 26 3.65 9.70 1.52
N ALA A 27 3.59 10.87 2.18
CA ALA A 27 4.43 12.02 1.83
C ALA A 27 5.93 11.73 1.94
N VAL A 28 6.33 10.76 2.78
CA VAL A 28 7.73 10.34 2.91
C VAL A 28 8.08 9.26 1.88
N VAL A 29 7.25 8.22 1.76
CA VAL A 29 7.62 7.01 0.99
C VAL A 29 7.28 7.09 -0.50
N ALA A 30 6.27 7.88 -0.89
CA ALA A 30 5.85 8.04 -2.28
C ALA A 30 5.10 9.38 -2.51
N PRO A 31 5.77 10.54 -2.36
CA PRO A 31 5.13 11.86 -2.42
C PRO A 31 4.37 12.12 -3.73
N GLY A 32 4.81 11.56 -4.86
CA GLY A 32 4.13 11.67 -6.14
C GLY A 32 2.72 11.07 -6.19
N ARG A 33 2.34 10.24 -5.20
CA ARG A 33 1.01 9.60 -5.11
C ARG A 33 0.00 10.35 -4.23
N LEU A 34 0.37 11.48 -3.64
CA LEU A 34 -0.55 12.25 -2.76
C LEU A 34 -1.82 12.70 -3.48
N ALA A 35 -1.71 13.11 -4.75
CA ALA A 35 -2.88 13.49 -5.55
C ALA A 35 -3.80 12.30 -5.86
N GLU A 36 -3.23 11.11 -6.08
CA GLU A 36 -3.99 9.86 -6.27
C GLU A 36 -4.72 9.47 -4.98
N MET A 37 -4.04 9.59 -3.83
CA MET A 37 -4.65 9.33 -2.51
C MET A 37 -5.84 10.24 -2.26
N GLN A 38 -5.72 11.53 -2.56
CA GLN A 38 -6.82 12.48 -2.40
C GLN A 38 -8.00 12.14 -3.32
N ARG A 39 -7.77 11.92 -4.63
CA ARG A 39 -8.85 11.54 -5.56
C ARG A 39 -9.58 10.27 -5.12
N THR A 40 -8.85 9.22 -4.79
CA THR A 40 -9.47 7.94 -4.36
C THR A 40 -10.19 8.05 -3.02
N LYS A 41 -9.79 8.99 -2.15
CA LYS A 41 -10.51 9.29 -0.91
C LYS A 41 -11.87 9.92 -1.23
N ASP A 42 -11.88 10.91 -2.13
CA ASP A 42 -13.10 11.58 -2.55
C ASP A 42 -14.08 10.60 -3.22
N ASP A 43 -13.58 9.68 -4.06
CA ASP A 43 -14.36 8.59 -4.63
C ASP A 43 -14.96 7.66 -3.56
N ALA A 44 -14.19 7.33 -2.52
CA ALA A 44 -14.65 6.47 -1.43
C ALA A 44 -15.75 7.14 -0.60
N PHE A 45 -15.66 8.46 -0.36
CA PHE A 45 -16.72 9.22 0.31
C PHE A 45 -17.99 9.30 -0.55
N ALA A 46 -17.85 9.56 -1.86
CA ALA A 46 -18.99 9.57 -2.78
C ALA A 46 -19.73 8.23 -2.77
N LYS A 47 -18.99 7.12 -2.89
CA LYS A 47 -19.55 5.76 -2.81
C LYS A 47 -20.17 5.45 -1.46
N ALA A 48 -19.60 5.94 -0.37
CA ALA A 48 -20.16 5.70 0.95
C ALA A 48 -21.54 6.35 1.13
N VAL A 49 -21.74 7.54 0.56
CA VAL A 49 -23.06 8.20 0.50
C VAL A 49 -24.01 7.43 -0.42
N GLU A 50 -23.57 7.14 -1.65
CA GLU A 50 -24.37 6.43 -2.66
C GLU A 50 -24.86 5.07 -2.14
N TRP A 51 -23.96 4.30 -1.52
CA TRP A 51 -24.25 2.93 -1.05
C TRP A 51 -24.76 2.91 0.39
N GLN A 52 -24.87 4.06 1.05
CA GLN A 52 -25.25 4.18 2.46
C GLN A 52 -24.44 3.25 3.38
N SER A 53 -23.13 3.16 3.13
CA SER A 53 -22.24 2.18 3.74
C SER A 53 -20.86 2.76 3.99
N LEU A 54 -20.26 2.47 5.15
CA LEU A 54 -18.87 2.84 5.43
C LEU A 54 -17.84 1.89 4.77
N SER A 55 -18.31 0.84 4.09
CA SER A 55 -17.41 -0.15 3.47
C SER A 55 -16.44 0.46 2.46
N PRO A 56 -16.82 1.41 1.58
CA PRO A 56 -15.89 2.05 0.67
C PRO A 56 -14.75 2.80 1.38
N VAL A 57 -15.06 3.52 2.47
CA VAL A 57 -14.06 4.23 3.28
C VAL A 57 -13.13 3.25 3.99
N ARG A 58 -13.66 2.17 4.57
CA ARG A 58 -12.83 1.12 5.21
C ARG A 58 -11.91 0.45 4.19
N SER A 59 -12.41 0.13 3.00
CA SER A 59 -11.62 -0.44 1.91
C SER A 59 -10.53 0.52 1.43
N TRP A 60 -10.82 1.83 1.36
CA TRP A 60 -9.83 2.85 1.03
C TRP A 60 -8.70 2.92 2.06
N VAL A 61 -9.03 2.90 3.36
CA VAL A 61 -8.02 2.88 4.44
C VAL A 61 -7.12 1.66 4.30
N LEU A 62 -7.69 0.46 4.13
CA LEU A 62 -6.92 -0.77 4.02
C LEU A 62 -6.04 -0.82 2.77
N ALA A 63 -6.55 -0.34 1.62
CA ALA A 63 -5.78 -0.28 0.38
C ALA A 63 -4.54 0.63 0.53
N TRP A 64 -4.71 1.82 1.09
CA TRP A 64 -3.58 2.74 1.30
C TRP A 64 -2.63 2.27 2.40
N ALA A 65 -3.13 1.67 3.47
CA ALA A 65 -2.27 1.07 4.50
C ALA A 65 -1.37 -0.04 3.91
N ARG A 66 -1.92 -0.90 3.04
CA ARG A 66 -1.14 -1.94 2.34
C ARG A 66 -0.10 -1.36 1.41
N ASP A 67 -0.50 -0.40 0.57
CA ASP A 67 0.40 0.23 -0.40
C ASP A 67 1.56 0.95 0.31
N ILE A 68 1.28 1.59 1.45
CA ILE A 68 2.31 2.22 2.29
C ILE A 68 3.17 1.15 2.97
N GLU A 69 2.61 0.04 3.45
CA GLU A 69 3.37 -1.08 4.03
C GLU A 69 4.37 -1.69 3.03
N ILE A 70 4.00 -1.76 1.75
CA ILE A 70 4.93 -2.14 0.68
C ILE A 70 6.01 -1.06 0.50
N ALA A 71 5.63 0.20 0.33
CA ALA A 71 6.55 1.28 0.01
C ALA A 71 7.55 1.58 1.14
N ARG A 72 7.14 1.39 2.40
CA ARG A 72 7.98 1.66 3.56
C ARG A 72 9.06 0.60 3.79
N ARG A 73 8.98 -0.55 3.12
CA ARG A 73 9.90 -1.70 3.21
C ARG A 73 10.64 -1.88 1.88
N PRO A 74 11.89 -1.39 1.72
CA PRO A 74 12.60 -1.36 0.43
C PRO A 74 12.73 -2.72 -0.26
N ASP A 75 12.93 -3.79 0.51
CA ASP A 75 12.96 -5.18 0.05
C ASP A 75 11.62 -5.61 -0.58
N LEU A 76 10.52 -5.30 0.11
CA LEU A 76 9.17 -5.64 -0.34
C LEU A 76 8.75 -4.79 -1.54
N ALA A 77 9.10 -3.50 -1.55
CA ALA A 77 8.90 -2.60 -2.68
C ALA A 77 9.65 -3.07 -3.94
N ALA A 78 10.89 -3.53 -3.81
CA ALA A 78 11.66 -4.05 -4.93
C ALA A 78 11.03 -5.34 -5.51
N ARG A 79 10.57 -6.26 -4.65
CA ARG A 79 9.82 -7.46 -5.06
C ARG A 79 8.53 -7.09 -5.78
N HIS A 80 7.75 -6.18 -5.22
CA HIS A 80 6.51 -5.68 -5.82
C HIS A 80 6.75 -5.09 -7.22
N ALA A 81 7.75 -4.22 -7.37
CA ALA A 81 8.08 -3.58 -8.65
C ALA A 81 8.54 -4.61 -9.70
N ARG A 82 9.40 -5.56 -9.31
CA ARG A 82 9.86 -6.65 -10.19
C ARG A 82 8.70 -7.53 -10.65
N ALA A 83 7.83 -7.95 -9.73
CA ALA A 83 6.67 -8.76 -10.04
C ALA A 83 5.73 -8.03 -11.00
N LYS A 84 5.40 -6.76 -10.69
CA LYS A 84 4.54 -5.93 -11.55
C LYS A 84 5.11 -5.74 -12.95
N GLY A 85 6.42 -5.52 -13.09
CA GLY A 85 7.09 -5.35 -14.38
C GLY A 85 7.08 -6.61 -15.27
N ASN A 86 6.88 -7.79 -14.68
CA ASN A 86 6.91 -9.06 -15.40
C ASN A 86 5.51 -9.64 -15.73
N LEU A 87 4.41 -8.95 -15.36
CA LEU A 87 3.05 -9.45 -15.61
C LEU A 87 2.71 -9.60 -17.10
N GLU A 88 3.28 -8.74 -17.95
CA GLU A 88 3.06 -8.72 -19.41
C GLU A 88 4.21 -9.39 -20.17
N HIS A 89 5.05 -10.17 -19.48
CA HIS A 89 6.19 -10.84 -20.09
C HIS A 89 5.73 -11.85 -21.16
N GLU A 90 6.44 -11.89 -22.29
CA GLU A 90 6.09 -12.73 -23.45
C GLU A 90 6.09 -14.23 -23.11
N ASP A 91 7.02 -14.66 -22.26
CA ASP A 91 7.01 -16.01 -21.67
C ASP A 91 5.88 -16.16 -20.63
N PRO A 92 4.86 -17.01 -20.88
CA PRO A 92 3.76 -17.23 -19.95
C PRO A 92 4.18 -17.84 -18.61
N ALA A 93 5.32 -18.53 -18.53
CA ALA A 93 5.84 -19.03 -17.27
C ALA A 93 6.32 -17.88 -16.37
N VAL A 94 7.01 -16.90 -16.96
CA VAL A 94 7.45 -15.69 -16.25
C VAL A 94 6.26 -14.86 -15.80
N ALA A 95 5.26 -14.64 -16.67
CA ALA A 95 4.05 -13.89 -16.31
C ALA A 95 3.27 -14.55 -15.15
N ARG A 96 3.18 -15.88 -15.14
CA ARG A 96 2.54 -16.63 -14.04
C ARG A 96 3.32 -16.52 -12.74
N ALA A 97 4.63 -16.68 -12.77
CA ALA A 97 5.49 -16.51 -11.59
C ALA A 97 5.41 -15.07 -11.03
N ALA A 98 5.33 -14.08 -11.92
CA ALA A 98 5.14 -12.68 -11.57
C ALA A 98 3.80 -12.42 -10.87
N LEU A 99 2.71 -13.00 -11.37
CA LEU A 99 1.40 -12.92 -10.72
C LEU A 99 1.42 -13.55 -9.33
N GLN A 100 2.05 -14.73 -9.18
CA GLN A 100 2.18 -15.40 -7.88
C GLN A 100 2.96 -14.55 -6.88
N GLU A 101 4.14 -14.04 -7.26
CA GLU A 101 4.93 -13.15 -6.40
C GLU A 101 4.16 -11.87 -6.04
N LEU A 102 3.41 -11.30 -6.99
CA LEU A 102 2.62 -10.10 -6.71
C LEU A 102 1.54 -10.38 -5.66
N THR A 103 0.84 -11.51 -5.77
CA THR A 103 -0.13 -11.95 -4.75
C THR A 103 0.54 -12.15 -3.39
N GLU A 104 1.68 -12.82 -3.34
CA GLU A 104 2.42 -13.07 -2.09
C GLU A 104 2.85 -11.77 -1.40
N VAL A 105 3.35 -10.79 -2.16
CA VAL A 105 3.75 -9.48 -1.64
C VAL A 105 2.53 -8.71 -1.09
N LEU A 106 1.42 -8.71 -1.82
CA LEU A 106 0.18 -8.06 -1.38
C LEU A 106 -0.37 -8.71 -0.09
N ASP A 107 -0.33 -10.03 0.01
CA ASP A 107 -0.78 -10.77 1.19
C ASP A 107 0.15 -10.56 2.38
N GLU A 108 1.46 -10.50 2.16
CA GLU A 108 2.45 -10.20 3.20
C GLU A 108 2.19 -8.81 3.79
N ALA A 109 1.99 -7.80 2.94
CA ALA A 109 1.65 -6.45 3.38
C ALA A 109 0.30 -6.40 4.11
N MET A 110 -0.74 -7.08 3.60
CA MET A 110 -2.06 -7.11 4.24
C MET A 110 -2.05 -7.81 5.60
N ARG A 111 -1.23 -8.86 5.77
CA ARG A 111 -1.04 -9.52 7.06
C ARG A 111 -0.42 -8.55 8.07
N ALA A 112 0.64 -7.84 7.68
CA ALA A 112 1.30 -6.84 8.52
C ALA A 112 0.38 -5.66 8.90
N VAL A 113 -0.49 -5.23 7.99
CA VAL A 113 -1.46 -4.15 8.28
C VAL A 113 -2.51 -4.55 9.31
N ARG A 114 -2.88 -5.84 9.39
CA ARG A 114 -3.97 -6.34 10.26
C ARG A 114 -3.51 -6.77 11.65
N THR A 115 -2.20 -6.83 11.89
CA THR A 115 -1.58 -7.13 13.19
C THR A 115 -1.28 -5.84 13.94
#